data_AF-A0A7C5QV43-F1
#
_entry.id   AF-A0A7C5QV43-F1
#
_cell.length_a   1.000
_cell.length_b   1.000
_cell.length_c   1.000
_cell.angle_alpha   90.00
_cell.angle_beta   90.00
_cell.angle_gamma   90.00
#
_symmetry.space_group_name_H-M   'P 1'
#
loop_
_entity.id
_entity.type
_entity.pdbx_description
1 polymer ?
#
loop_
_entity_poly.entity_id
_entity_poly.type
_entity_poly.pdbx_seq_one_letter_code
_entity_poly.pdbx_strand_id
1 'polypeptide(L)'
;FAMPETGIGYFPDVGGTYFLPRLGRAVGNWLGLTGARLKSAETCAHGIANVYIPSELHPAFVQALGKAELDGLDGPVMDVIKHYVRRPDLPENVPAAVSAFDKDTLPEIYAALATDTSDWAQEQLAFLKAKSPLAVYITFEALRRGARFDFRETMRQELDLSLNFLKIPDFYEGVRAAVIDKDRNPKWAANSIEDVNLDDVRRAFMPAVPELEFIRED
;
A
#
# COMPACT_ATOMS: atom_id res chain seq x y z
N PHE A 1 7.67 6.81 1.78
CA PHE A 1 6.73 5.94 1.06
C PHE A 1 5.40 5.85 1.81
N ALA A 2 4.27 5.75 1.10
CA ALA A 2 2.95 5.45 1.66
C ALA A 2 2.00 4.96 0.56
N MET A 3 0.99 4.16 0.95
CA MET A 3 -0.17 3.78 0.13
C MET A 3 -1.45 4.23 0.88
N PRO A 4 -1.86 5.50 0.72
CA PRO A 4 -2.92 6.10 1.55
C PRO A 4 -4.35 5.86 1.02
N GLU A 5 -4.54 4.95 0.07
CA GLU A 5 -5.75 4.81 -0.74
C GLU A 5 -7.01 4.50 0.09
N THR A 6 -6.89 3.78 1.21
CA THR A 6 -8.02 3.53 2.12
C THR A 6 -8.60 4.81 2.72
N GLY A 7 -7.80 5.89 2.77
CA GLY A 7 -8.22 7.21 3.22
C GLY A 7 -9.06 7.99 2.20
N ILE A 8 -9.11 7.54 0.96
CA ILE A 8 -9.96 8.11 -0.10
C ILE A 8 -11.04 7.12 -0.57
N GLY A 9 -11.35 6.11 0.24
CA GLY A 9 -12.35 5.10 -0.12
C GLY A 9 -11.90 4.18 -1.25
N TYR A 10 -10.60 3.91 -1.35
CA TYR A 10 -9.98 3.08 -2.38
C TYR A 10 -9.02 2.04 -1.77
N PHE A 11 -8.33 1.25 -2.58
CA PHE A 11 -7.39 0.22 -2.13
C PHE A 11 -5.98 0.47 -2.70
N PRO A 12 -4.90 -0.03 -2.09
CA PRO A 12 -3.55 0.05 -2.63
C PRO A 12 -3.43 -0.70 -3.97
N ASP A 13 -3.41 0.03 -5.08
CA ASP A 13 -3.33 -0.52 -6.44
C ASP A 13 -1.89 -0.47 -6.98
N VAL A 14 -1.73 -0.56 -8.31
CA VAL A 14 -0.46 -0.52 -9.05
C VAL A 14 0.59 -1.53 -8.56
N GLY A 15 0.15 -2.72 -8.21
CA GLY A 15 0.94 -3.80 -7.64
C GLY A 15 1.09 -3.71 -6.12
N GLY A 16 0.43 -2.75 -5.46
CA GLY A 16 0.35 -2.62 -4.01
C GLY A 16 -0.05 -3.93 -3.34
N THR A 17 -1.04 -4.61 -3.89
CA THR A 17 -1.51 -5.90 -3.35
C THR A 17 -0.53 -7.06 -3.61
N TYR A 18 0.46 -6.87 -4.49
CA TYR A 18 1.55 -7.83 -4.74
C TYR A 18 2.69 -7.64 -3.75
N PHE A 19 3.27 -6.44 -3.66
CA PHE A 19 4.51 -6.25 -2.89
C PHE A 19 4.26 -6.09 -1.39
N LEU A 20 3.15 -5.46 -0.95
CA LEU A 20 2.89 -5.23 0.47
C LEU A 20 2.87 -6.54 1.28
N PRO A 21 2.17 -7.62 0.87
CA PRO A 21 2.21 -8.88 1.61
C PRO A 21 3.59 -9.53 1.68
N ARG A 22 4.48 -9.20 0.73
CA ARG A 22 5.87 -9.71 0.65
C ARG A 22 6.83 -8.97 1.58
N LEU A 23 6.42 -7.84 2.17
CA LEU A 23 7.14 -7.17 3.25
C LEU A 23 7.01 -7.89 4.61
N GLY A 24 6.22 -8.97 4.64
CA GLY A 24 5.76 -9.64 5.86
C GLY A 24 4.33 -9.22 6.19
N ARG A 25 3.48 -10.20 6.54
CA ARG A 25 2.03 -10.01 6.70
C ARG A 25 1.65 -8.85 7.61
N ALA A 26 2.27 -8.75 8.79
CA ALA A 26 2.03 -7.67 9.74
C ALA A 26 2.34 -6.29 9.15
N VAL A 27 3.53 -6.12 8.55
CA VAL A 27 3.97 -4.85 7.97
C VAL A 27 3.16 -4.48 6.73
N GLY A 28 2.89 -5.44 5.85
CA GLY A 28 2.07 -5.25 4.66
C GLY A 28 0.66 -4.80 5.00
N ASN A 29 0.01 -5.47 5.95
CA ASN A 29 -1.31 -5.08 6.45
C ASN A 29 -1.28 -3.72 7.14
N TRP A 30 -0.30 -3.46 8.00
CA TRP A 30 -0.17 -2.15 8.65
C TRP A 30 -0.08 -1.02 7.63
N LEU A 31 0.83 -1.11 6.67
CA LEU A 31 1.03 -0.08 5.65
C LEU A 31 -0.19 0.08 4.74
N GLY A 32 -0.74 -1.03 4.24
CA GLY A 32 -1.85 -1.01 3.28
C GLY A 32 -3.18 -0.58 3.90
N LEU A 33 -3.48 -0.98 5.14
CA LEU A 33 -4.75 -0.66 5.78
C LEU A 33 -4.76 0.77 6.36
N THR A 34 -3.68 1.18 7.02
CA THR A 34 -3.61 2.48 7.70
C THR A 34 -3.16 3.62 6.78
N GLY A 35 -2.45 3.31 5.69
CA GLY A 35 -1.75 4.30 4.89
C GLY A 35 -0.59 4.98 5.63
N ALA A 36 0.00 4.29 6.62
CA ALA A 36 1.15 4.76 7.37
C ALA A 36 2.31 5.16 6.45
N ARG A 37 3.09 6.15 6.90
CA ARG A 37 4.18 6.74 6.13
C ARG A 37 5.51 6.25 6.65
N LEU A 38 6.33 5.71 5.75
CA LEU A 38 7.73 5.40 6.02
C LEU A 38 8.63 6.53 5.51
N LYS A 39 9.64 6.93 6.28
CA LYS A 39 10.69 7.83 5.78
C LYS A 39 11.75 6.99 5.04
N SER A 40 12.79 7.64 4.55
CA SER A 40 13.78 7.01 3.66
C SER A 40 14.47 5.81 4.30
N ALA A 41 14.86 5.91 5.57
CA ALA A 41 15.53 4.85 6.31
C ALA A 41 14.65 3.61 6.46
N GLU A 42 13.39 3.77 6.87
CA GLU A 42 12.46 2.65 7.05
C GLU A 42 12.05 2.06 5.69
N THR A 43 11.90 2.90 4.66
CA THR A 43 11.61 2.44 3.29
C THR A 43 12.72 1.50 2.79
N CYS A 44 13.99 1.81 3.08
CA CYS A 44 15.11 0.92 2.77
C CYS A 44 15.12 -0.32 3.67
N ALA A 45 14.90 -0.15 4.98
CA ALA A 45 14.94 -1.25 5.95
C ALA A 45 13.88 -2.33 5.67
N HIS A 46 12.70 -1.93 5.18
CA HIS A 46 11.64 -2.86 4.79
C HIS A 46 11.79 -3.42 3.37
N GLY A 47 12.82 -3.01 2.61
CA GLY A 47 13.07 -3.51 1.25
C GLY A 47 12.14 -2.95 0.18
N ILE A 48 11.42 -1.86 0.46
CA ILE A 48 10.62 -1.12 -0.53
C ILE A 48 11.54 -0.34 -1.47
N ALA A 49 12.63 0.22 -0.94
CA ALA A 49 13.72 0.79 -1.71
C ALA A 49 14.97 -0.09 -1.56
N ASN A 50 15.66 -0.35 -2.67
CA ASN A 50 16.87 -1.19 -2.66
C ASN A 50 18.12 -0.41 -2.23
N VAL A 51 18.20 0.88 -2.58
CA VAL A 51 19.35 1.74 -2.31
C VAL A 51 18.92 3.15 -1.94
N TYR A 52 19.79 3.87 -1.22
CA TYR A 52 19.61 5.27 -0.86
C TYR A 52 20.67 6.14 -1.53
N ILE A 53 20.23 7.21 -2.19
CA ILE A 53 21.09 8.25 -2.75
C ILE A 53 20.59 9.61 -2.20
N PRO A 54 21.42 10.38 -1.48
CA PRO A 54 21.06 11.71 -1.01
C PRO A 54 20.67 12.65 -2.15
N SER A 55 19.68 13.52 -1.91
CA SER A 55 19.10 14.37 -2.96
C SER A 55 20.10 15.33 -3.59
N GLU A 56 21.09 15.78 -2.84
CA GLU A 56 22.19 16.63 -3.33
C GLU A 56 23.06 15.93 -4.38
N LEU A 57 23.07 14.59 -4.42
CA LEU A 57 23.80 13.80 -5.40
C LEU A 57 22.97 13.46 -6.64
N HIS A 58 21.64 13.66 -6.62
CA HIS A 58 20.76 13.29 -7.74
C HIS A 58 21.17 13.94 -9.06
N PRO A 59 21.50 15.24 -9.15
CA PRO A 59 21.92 15.85 -10.42
C PRO A 59 23.18 15.20 -11.00
N ALA A 60 24.17 14.91 -10.15
CA ALA A 60 25.41 14.28 -10.56
C ALA A 60 25.20 12.81 -10.97
N PHE A 61 24.35 12.08 -10.23
CA PHE A 61 23.98 10.70 -10.54
C PHE A 61 23.29 10.59 -11.91
N VAL A 62 22.28 11.43 -12.18
CA VAL A 62 21.57 11.45 -13.46
C VAL A 62 22.52 11.78 -14.61
N GLN A 63 23.44 12.74 -14.41
CA GLN A 63 24.45 13.07 -15.42
C GLN A 63 25.41 11.90 -15.69
N ALA A 64 25.86 11.19 -14.66
CA ALA A 64 26.75 10.04 -14.82
C ALA A 64 26.05 8.89 -15.52
N LEU A 65 24.80 8.60 -15.15
CA LEU A 65 24.01 7.56 -15.80
C LEU A 65 23.78 7.88 -17.28
N GLY A 66 23.48 9.14 -17.62
CA GLY A 66 23.30 9.59 -19.00
C GLY A 66 24.57 9.61 -19.86
N LYS A 67 25.76 9.51 -19.25
CA LYS A 67 27.06 9.44 -19.94
C LYS A 67 27.69 8.06 -19.93
N ALA A 68 27.13 7.12 -19.18
CA ALA A 68 27.69 5.78 -19.04
C ALA A 68 27.60 5.03 -20.38
N GLU A 69 28.63 4.25 -20.68
CA GLU A 69 28.58 3.29 -21.78
C GLU A 69 27.74 2.08 -21.31
N LEU A 70 26.47 2.07 -21.71
CA LEU A 70 25.53 1.01 -21.36
C LEU A 70 25.46 -0.01 -22.51
N ASP A 71 25.50 -1.30 -22.16
CA ASP A 71 25.49 -2.42 -23.11
C ASP A 71 24.13 -3.16 -23.15
N GLY A 72 23.11 -2.62 -22.46
CA GLY A 72 21.80 -3.25 -22.32
C GLY A 72 21.71 -4.28 -21.19
N LEU A 73 22.79 -4.48 -20.42
CA LEU A 73 22.82 -5.31 -19.22
C LEU A 73 22.76 -4.47 -17.94
N ASP A 74 22.40 -5.11 -16.83
CA ASP A 74 22.29 -4.44 -15.53
C ASP A 74 23.66 -4.00 -14.97
N GLY A 75 24.75 -4.69 -15.35
CA GLY A 75 26.09 -4.50 -14.78
C GLY A 75 26.58 -3.06 -14.85
N PRO A 76 26.69 -2.45 -16.04
CA PRO A 76 27.12 -1.06 -16.17
C PRO A 76 26.23 -0.06 -15.43
N VAL A 77 24.90 -0.27 -15.41
CA VAL A 77 23.97 0.57 -14.65
C VAL A 77 24.24 0.49 -13.14
N MET A 78 24.43 -0.73 -12.63
CA MET A 78 24.70 -0.97 -11.22
C MET A 78 26.04 -0.37 -10.78
N ASP A 79 27.04 -0.34 -11.66
CA ASP A 79 28.34 0.26 -11.34
C ASP A 79 28.25 1.79 -11.20
N VAL A 80 27.42 2.45 -12.02
CA VAL A 80 27.10 3.87 -11.80
C VAL A 80 26.39 4.06 -10.47
N ILE A 81 25.31 3.29 -10.20
CA ILE A 81 24.51 3.42 -8.97
C ILE A 81 25.40 3.32 -7.72
N LYS A 82 26.26 2.30 -7.64
CA LYS A 82 27.15 2.03 -6.49
C LYS A 82 28.02 3.25 -6.10
N HIS A 83 28.42 4.08 -7.05
CA HIS A 83 29.22 5.27 -6.78
C HIS A 83 28.46 6.32 -5.94
N TYR A 84 27.14 6.38 -6.09
CA TYR A 84 26.28 7.38 -5.47
C TYR A 84 25.53 6.87 -4.24
N VAL A 85 25.43 5.54 -4.05
CA VAL A 85 24.79 4.97 -2.86
C VAL A 85 25.46 5.48 -1.58
N ARG A 86 24.64 5.87 -0.61
CA ARG A 86 25.06 6.16 0.75
C ARG A 86 24.23 5.32 1.72
N ARG A 87 24.70 5.19 2.95
CA ARG A 87 23.90 4.62 4.03
C ARG A 87 22.86 5.67 4.44
N PRO A 88 21.56 5.32 4.52
CA PRO A 88 20.57 6.23 5.09
C PRO A 88 20.80 6.37 6.61
N ASP A 89 20.07 7.30 7.23
CA ASP A 89 19.99 7.37 8.69
C ASP A 89 19.48 6.03 9.28
N LEU A 90 19.69 5.85 10.58
CA LEU A 90 19.15 4.68 11.27
C LEU A 90 17.61 4.75 11.25
N PRO A 91 16.91 3.68 10.81
CA PRO A 91 15.47 3.65 10.81
C PRO A 91 14.94 3.70 12.25
N GLU A 92 13.80 4.36 12.42
CA GLU A 92 13.01 4.18 13.63
C GLU A 92 12.50 2.73 13.68
N ASN A 93 12.58 2.09 14.86
CA ASN A 93 12.10 0.72 15.00
C ASN A 93 10.58 0.68 14.90
N VAL A 94 10.05 -0.18 14.03
CA VAL A 94 8.64 -0.53 14.06
C VAL A 94 8.34 -1.23 15.41
N PRO A 95 7.40 -0.72 16.22
CA PRO A 95 7.11 -1.30 17.53
C PRO A 95 6.60 -2.73 17.41
N ALA A 96 6.85 -3.56 18.45
CA ALA A 96 6.35 -4.94 18.51
C ALA A 96 4.82 -5.03 18.34
N ALA A 97 4.09 -3.96 18.73
CA ALA A 97 2.65 -3.82 18.54
C ALA A 97 2.19 -3.97 17.07
N VAL A 98 3.07 -3.83 16.07
CA VAL A 98 2.74 -4.12 14.67
C VAL A 98 2.24 -5.56 14.46
N SER A 99 2.59 -6.50 15.34
CA SER A 99 2.06 -7.87 15.30
C SER A 99 0.54 -7.94 15.43
N ALA A 100 -0.12 -6.88 15.92
CA ALA A 100 -1.58 -6.78 15.91
C ALA A 100 -2.17 -6.86 14.49
N PHE A 101 -1.40 -6.50 13.46
CA PHE A 101 -1.80 -6.61 12.05
C PHE A 101 -1.60 -8.03 11.45
N ASP A 102 -1.09 -8.98 12.24
CA ASP A 102 -0.88 -10.38 11.84
C ASP A 102 -2.07 -11.30 12.21
N LYS A 103 -3.28 -10.75 12.34
CA LYS A 103 -4.49 -11.52 12.67
C LYS A 103 -5.22 -12.00 11.43
N ASP A 104 -5.99 -13.09 11.56
CA ASP A 104 -6.60 -13.78 10.43
C ASP A 104 -7.83 -13.05 9.91
N THR A 105 -8.43 -12.20 10.75
CA THR A 105 -9.59 -11.38 10.40
C THR A 105 -9.37 -9.91 10.75
N LEU A 106 -10.04 -9.02 10.01
CA LEU A 106 -9.98 -7.58 10.28
C LEU A 106 -10.54 -7.21 11.68
N PRO A 107 -11.67 -7.79 12.16
CA PRO A 107 -12.12 -7.56 13.53
C PRO A 107 -11.09 -7.94 14.60
N GLU A 108 -10.32 -9.01 14.41
CA GLU A 108 -9.25 -9.38 15.35
C GLU A 108 -8.11 -8.37 15.36
N ILE A 109 -7.77 -7.75 14.22
CA ILE A 109 -6.78 -6.66 14.17
C ILE A 109 -7.26 -5.49 15.03
N TYR A 110 -8.52 -5.06 14.84
CA TYR A 110 -9.10 -3.96 15.62
C TYR A 110 -9.16 -4.29 17.11
N ALA A 111 -9.56 -5.51 17.48
CA ALA A 111 -9.60 -5.95 18.87
C ALA A 111 -8.20 -6.00 19.52
N ALA A 112 -7.20 -6.48 18.77
CA ALA A 112 -5.81 -6.51 19.24
C ALA A 112 -5.27 -5.10 19.50
N LEU A 113 -5.48 -4.16 18.57
CA LEU A 113 -5.09 -2.76 18.74
C LEU A 113 -5.85 -2.07 19.87
N ALA A 114 -7.13 -2.37 20.07
CA ALA A 114 -7.93 -1.80 21.14
C ALA A 114 -7.49 -2.28 22.53
N THR A 115 -6.94 -3.49 22.63
CA THR A 115 -6.47 -4.07 23.90
C THR A 115 -5.05 -3.60 24.26
N ASP A 116 -4.24 -3.26 23.26
CA ASP A 116 -2.88 -2.76 23.45
C ASP A 116 -2.90 -1.28 23.86
N THR A 117 -2.49 -0.98 25.09
CA THR A 117 -2.52 0.38 25.66
C THR A 117 -1.33 1.24 25.25
N SER A 118 -0.47 0.79 24.34
CA SER A 118 0.63 1.61 23.83
C SER A 118 0.12 2.76 22.95
N ASP A 119 0.78 3.91 23.03
CA ASP A 119 0.43 5.09 22.24
C ASP A 119 0.39 4.78 20.73
N TRP A 120 1.35 3.96 20.27
CA TRP A 120 1.42 3.55 18.87
C TRP A 120 0.19 2.75 18.43
N ALA A 121 -0.24 1.76 19.23
CA ALA A 121 -1.41 0.94 18.88
C ALA A 121 -2.70 1.76 18.88
N GLN A 122 -2.86 2.65 19.85
CA GLN A 122 -4.01 3.56 19.92
C GLN A 122 -4.04 4.54 18.73
N GLU A 123 -2.88 5.05 18.32
CA GLU A 123 -2.75 5.88 17.12
C GLU A 123 -3.13 5.10 15.85
N GLN A 124 -2.64 3.87 15.69
CA GLN A 124 -3.00 3.03 14.53
C GLN A 124 -4.50 2.71 14.49
N LEU A 125 -5.12 2.43 15.64
CA LEU A 125 -6.56 2.22 15.73
C LEU A 125 -7.34 3.48 15.32
N ALA A 126 -6.91 4.66 15.77
CA ALA A 126 -7.51 5.92 15.37
C ALA A 126 -7.39 6.15 13.86
N PHE A 127 -6.22 5.85 13.26
CA PHE A 127 -6.05 5.93 11.82
C PHE A 127 -6.99 5.00 11.06
N LEU A 128 -7.13 3.74 11.49
CA LEU A 128 -8.05 2.78 10.87
C LEU A 128 -9.51 3.27 10.92
N LYS A 129 -9.95 3.78 12.08
CA LYS A 129 -11.32 4.32 12.27
C LYS A 129 -11.63 5.53 11.41
N ALA A 130 -10.61 6.25 10.92
CA ALA A 130 -10.78 7.38 10.03
C ALA A 130 -10.90 6.99 8.53
N LYS A 131 -10.60 5.73 8.17
CA LYS A 131 -10.67 5.24 6.78
C LYS A 131 -12.08 4.80 6.40
N SER A 132 -12.32 4.58 5.11
CA SER A 132 -13.53 3.90 4.65
C SER A 132 -13.53 2.44 5.15
N PRO A 133 -14.52 2.00 5.96
CA PRO A 133 -14.53 0.64 6.47
C PRO A 133 -14.62 -0.41 5.35
N LEU A 134 -15.39 -0.14 4.30
CA LEU A 134 -15.50 -1.02 3.13
C LEU A 134 -14.16 -1.15 2.41
N ALA A 135 -13.47 -0.02 2.17
CA ALA A 135 -12.17 -0.02 1.51
C ALA A 135 -11.09 -0.75 2.32
N VAL A 136 -11.12 -0.65 3.66
CA VAL A 136 -10.23 -1.40 4.54
C VAL A 136 -10.48 -2.92 4.45
N TYR A 137 -11.74 -3.37 4.42
CA TYR A 137 -12.06 -4.79 4.20
C TYR A 137 -11.55 -5.29 2.85
N ILE A 138 -11.83 -4.54 1.78
CA ILE A 138 -11.41 -4.91 0.44
C ILE A 138 -9.88 -4.96 0.37
N THR A 139 -9.18 -3.98 0.96
CA THR A 139 -7.72 -3.98 1.04
C THR A 139 -7.18 -5.19 1.79
N PHE A 140 -7.73 -5.51 2.96
CA PHE A 140 -7.32 -6.67 3.75
C PHE A 140 -7.45 -7.98 2.95
N GLU A 141 -8.59 -8.16 2.28
CA GLU A 141 -8.83 -9.34 1.45
C GLU A 141 -7.91 -9.37 0.20
N ALA A 142 -7.66 -8.21 -0.42
CA ALA A 142 -6.82 -8.11 -1.61
C ALA A 142 -5.35 -8.43 -1.29
N LEU A 143 -4.84 -7.94 -0.15
CA LEU A 143 -3.51 -8.29 0.37
C LEU A 143 -3.41 -9.79 0.67
N ARG A 144 -4.44 -10.38 1.29
CA ARG A 144 -4.48 -11.81 1.62
C ARG A 144 -4.43 -12.69 0.36
N ARG A 145 -5.11 -12.30 -0.71
CA ARG A 145 -5.08 -12.99 -2.01
C ARG A 145 -3.75 -12.76 -2.74
N GLY A 146 -3.29 -11.52 -2.82
CA GLY A 146 -2.06 -11.13 -3.50
C GLY A 146 -0.78 -11.75 -2.91
N ALA A 147 -0.82 -12.16 -1.64
CA ALA A 147 0.23 -12.98 -1.01
C ALA A 147 0.46 -14.32 -1.72
N ARG A 148 -0.54 -14.85 -2.45
CA ARG A 148 -0.51 -16.14 -3.14
C ARG A 148 -0.41 -16.03 -4.66
N PHE A 149 -0.52 -14.82 -5.19
CA PHE A 149 -0.53 -14.56 -6.62
C PHE A 149 0.85 -14.27 -7.18
N ASP A 150 1.05 -14.57 -8.45
CA ASP A 150 2.08 -13.93 -9.26
C ASP A 150 1.69 -12.47 -9.60
N PHE A 151 2.59 -11.75 -10.27
CA PHE A 151 2.34 -10.34 -10.57
C PHE A 151 1.22 -10.14 -11.59
N ARG A 152 1.08 -11.02 -12.59
CA ARG A 152 0.03 -10.90 -13.61
C ARG A 152 -1.35 -11.19 -13.02
N GLU A 153 -1.46 -12.22 -12.19
CA GLU A 153 -2.66 -12.52 -11.39
C GLU A 153 -3.05 -11.35 -10.49
N THR A 154 -2.07 -10.73 -9.85
CA THR A 154 -2.31 -9.53 -9.03
C THR A 154 -2.86 -8.37 -9.87
N MET A 155 -2.21 -8.04 -10.99
CA MET A 155 -2.65 -6.95 -11.84
C MET A 155 -4.05 -7.19 -12.45
N ARG A 156 -4.43 -8.45 -12.71
CA ARG A 156 -5.82 -8.80 -13.11
C ARG A 156 -6.81 -8.47 -11.99
N GLN A 157 -6.55 -8.96 -10.77
CA GLN A 157 -7.40 -8.66 -9.62
C GLN A 157 -7.49 -7.15 -9.36
N GLU A 158 -6.38 -6.42 -9.46
CA GLU A 158 -6.37 -4.98 -9.23
C GLU A 158 -7.14 -4.22 -10.33
N LEU A 159 -7.14 -4.66 -11.59
CA LEU A 159 -8.02 -4.07 -12.59
C LEU A 159 -9.49 -4.32 -12.26
N ASP A 160 -9.85 -5.56 -11.91
CA ASP A 160 -11.23 -5.91 -11.52
C ASP A 160 -11.71 -5.05 -10.35
N LEU A 161 -10.87 -4.94 -9.31
CA LEU A 161 -11.13 -4.08 -8.16
C LEU A 161 -11.28 -2.62 -8.59
N SER A 162 -10.31 -2.07 -9.34
CA SER A 162 -10.34 -0.69 -9.84
C SER A 162 -11.66 -0.35 -10.54
N LEU A 163 -12.10 -1.21 -11.46
CA LEU A 163 -13.35 -1.03 -12.21
C LEU A 163 -14.60 -1.18 -11.33
N ASN A 164 -14.56 -2.03 -10.30
CA ASN A 164 -15.67 -2.17 -9.36
C ASN A 164 -15.72 -1.02 -8.33
N PHE A 165 -14.59 -0.43 -7.96
CA PHE A 165 -14.55 0.77 -7.09
C PHE A 165 -15.21 1.98 -7.73
N LEU A 166 -15.26 2.08 -9.07
CA LEU A 166 -16.05 3.08 -9.78
C LEU A 166 -17.56 2.98 -9.50
N LYS A 167 -18.03 1.90 -8.87
CA LYS A 167 -19.43 1.70 -8.47
C LYS A 167 -19.64 1.90 -6.97
N ILE A 168 -18.57 2.18 -6.20
CA ILE A 168 -18.59 2.31 -4.74
C ILE A 168 -18.65 3.81 -4.38
N PRO A 169 -19.69 4.27 -3.65
CA PRO A 169 -19.83 5.68 -3.28
C PRO A 169 -18.67 6.25 -2.46
N ASP A 170 -18.08 5.43 -1.58
CA ASP A 170 -16.96 5.85 -0.72
C ASP A 170 -15.76 6.37 -1.52
N PHE A 171 -15.51 5.86 -2.74
CA PHE A 171 -14.42 6.36 -3.58
C PHE A 171 -14.64 7.82 -3.97
N TYR A 172 -15.84 8.15 -4.44
CA TYR A 172 -16.21 9.52 -4.82
C TYR A 172 -16.19 10.47 -3.62
N GLU A 173 -16.71 10.01 -2.48
CA GLU A 173 -16.73 10.79 -1.25
C GLU A 173 -15.32 11.05 -0.69
N GLY A 174 -14.46 10.03 -0.73
CA GLY A 174 -13.08 10.17 -0.30
C GLY A 174 -12.28 11.12 -1.19
N VAL A 175 -12.46 11.03 -2.51
CA VAL A 175 -11.87 11.99 -3.47
C VAL A 175 -12.39 13.40 -3.23
N ARG A 176 -13.71 13.57 -3.00
CA ARG A 176 -14.31 14.86 -2.65
C ARG A 176 -13.63 15.45 -1.42
N ALA A 177 -13.61 14.71 -0.31
CA ALA A 177 -13.07 15.18 0.97
C ALA A 177 -11.56 15.45 0.94
N ALA A 178 -10.78 14.67 0.18
CA ALA A 178 -9.32 14.76 0.18
C ALA A 178 -8.76 15.75 -0.86
N VAL A 179 -9.39 15.86 -2.04
CA VAL A 179 -8.80 16.54 -3.21
C VAL A 179 -9.65 17.71 -3.68
N ILE A 180 -10.98 17.56 -3.72
CA ILE A 180 -11.88 18.59 -4.27
C ILE A 180 -12.14 19.66 -3.20
N ASP A 181 -12.84 19.28 -2.13
CA ASP A 181 -13.23 20.19 -1.05
C ASP A 181 -12.12 20.36 -0.01
N LYS A 182 -11.25 19.35 0.10
CA LYS A 182 -10.09 19.32 1.03
C LYS A 182 -10.48 19.52 2.50
N ASP A 183 -11.71 19.15 2.86
CA ASP A 183 -12.23 19.25 4.22
C ASP A 183 -11.69 18.17 5.17
N ARG A 184 -11.10 17.10 4.62
CA ARG A 184 -10.61 15.92 5.37
C ARG A 184 -11.69 15.28 6.26
N ASN A 185 -12.96 15.38 5.87
CA ASN A 185 -14.12 14.91 6.63
C ASN A 185 -15.08 14.06 5.77
N PRO A 186 -14.60 12.93 5.24
CA PRO A 186 -15.42 12.06 4.40
C PRO A 186 -16.59 11.44 5.18
N LYS A 187 -17.71 11.24 4.51
CA LYS A 187 -18.93 10.59 5.00
C LYS A 187 -19.07 9.21 4.39
N TRP A 188 -18.36 8.25 4.97
CA TRP A 188 -18.39 6.85 4.56
C TRP A 188 -19.78 6.23 4.70
N ALA A 189 -20.12 5.30 3.81
CA ALA A 189 -21.41 4.62 3.81
C ALA A 189 -21.63 3.75 5.07
N ALA A 190 -20.55 3.13 5.57
CA ALA A 190 -20.53 2.40 6.84
C ALA A 190 -19.83 3.24 7.92
N ASN A 191 -20.37 3.27 9.14
CA ASN A 191 -19.77 4.03 10.25
C ASN A 191 -18.58 3.31 10.91
N SER A 192 -18.55 1.98 10.78
CA SER A 192 -17.57 1.10 11.43
C SER A 192 -17.36 -0.17 10.61
N ILE A 193 -16.37 -0.98 10.98
CA ILE A 193 -16.12 -2.28 10.32
C ILE A 193 -17.21 -3.31 10.65
N GLU A 194 -17.94 -3.12 11.74
CA GLU A 194 -19.06 -3.96 12.15
C GLU A 194 -20.29 -3.73 11.26
N ASP A 195 -20.42 -2.52 10.69
CA ASP A 195 -21.54 -2.13 9.82
C ASP A 195 -21.34 -2.52 8.35
N VAL A 196 -20.17 -3.06 7.98
CA VAL A 196 -19.85 -3.38 6.58
C VAL A 196 -20.65 -4.60 6.12
N ASN A 197 -21.39 -4.42 5.03
CA ASN A 197 -22.01 -5.53 4.32
C ASN A 197 -20.97 -6.35 3.56
N LEU A 198 -20.72 -7.58 3.99
CA LEU A 198 -19.75 -8.47 3.36
C LEU A 198 -20.12 -8.87 1.92
N ASP A 199 -21.37 -8.73 1.50
CA ASP A 199 -21.75 -8.92 0.09
C ASP A 199 -21.21 -7.81 -0.80
N ASP A 200 -21.04 -6.59 -0.29
CA ASP A 200 -20.42 -5.50 -1.04
C ASP A 200 -18.91 -5.74 -1.20
N VAL A 201 -18.27 -6.30 -0.16
CA VAL A 201 -16.88 -6.77 -0.25
C VAL A 201 -16.76 -7.84 -1.33
N ARG A 202 -17.61 -8.88 -1.30
CA ARG A 202 -17.61 -9.96 -2.31
C ARG A 202 -17.81 -9.41 -3.73
N ARG A 203 -18.73 -8.45 -3.89
CA ARG A 203 -19.03 -7.82 -5.19
C ARG A 203 -17.83 -7.08 -5.76
N ALA A 204 -17.01 -6.44 -4.91
CA ALA A 204 -15.80 -5.76 -5.36
C ALA A 204 -14.81 -6.70 -6.06
N PHE A 205 -14.78 -7.98 -5.67
CA PHE A 205 -13.92 -9.01 -6.25
C PHE A 205 -14.54 -9.80 -7.41
N MET A 206 -15.72 -9.39 -7.91
CA MET A 206 -16.28 -10.00 -9.12
C MET A 206 -15.47 -9.57 -10.34
N PRO A 207 -15.18 -10.48 -11.31
CA PRO A 207 -14.51 -10.12 -12.54
C PRO A 207 -15.20 -8.95 -13.24
N ALA A 208 -14.42 -7.95 -13.67
CA ALA A 208 -14.92 -6.83 -14.46
C ALA A 208 -14.83 -7.15 -15.96
N VAL A 209 -15.65 -6.47 -16.76
CA VAL A 209 -15.67 -6.65 -18.22
C VAL A 209 -15.31 -5.30 -18.87
N PRO A 210 -14.32 -5.26 -19.80
CA PRO A 210 -13.49 -6.38 -20.28
C PRO A 210 -12.40 -6.78 -19.28
N GLU A 211 -11.91 -8.03 -19.39
CA GLU A 211 -10.79 -8.55 -18.59
C GLU A 211 -9.45 -7.90 -19.01
N LEU A 212 -8.48 -7.89 -18.10
CA LEU A 212 -7.12 -7.44 -18.42
C LEU A 212 -6.41 -8.45 -19.33
N GLU A 213 -6.10 -8.01 -20.55
CA GLU A 213 -5.21 -8.71 -21.46
C GLU A 213 -3.80 -8.13 -21.39
N PHE A 214 -2.80 -8.99 -21.15
CA PHE A 214 -1.41 -8.59 -21.28
C PHE A 214 -0.96 -8.83 -22.71
N ILE A 215 -0.20 -7.88 -23.25
CA ILE A 215 0.49 -8.06 -24.53
C ILE A 215 1.41 -9.28 -24.40
N ARG A 216 1.31 -10.21 -25.36
CA ARG A 216 2.21 -11.35 -25.44
C ARG A 216 3.58 -10.84 -25.86
N GLU A 217 4.60 -11.21 -25.10
CA GLU A 217 5.98 -11.13 -25.59
C GLU A 217 6.18 -12.35 -26.46
N ASP A 218 6.37 -12.14 -27.76
CA ASP A 218 6.78 -13.16 -28.73
C ASP A 218 8.25 -13.57 -28.51
#